data_AF-A0A832C8P8-F1
#
_entry.id   AF-A0A832C8P8-F1
#
_cell.length_a   1.000
_cell.length_b   1.000
_cell.length_c   1.000
_cell.angle_alpha   90.00
_cell.angle_beta   90.00
_cell.angle_gamma   90.00
#
_symmetry.space_group_name_H-M   'P 1'
#
loop_
_entity.id
_entity.type
_entity.pdbx_description
1 polymer ?
#
loop_
_entity_poly.entity_id
_entity_poly.type
_entity_poly.pdbx_seq_one_letter_code
_entity_poly.pdbx_strand_id
1 'polypeptide(L)'
;MELNLRGRLLEDFAELNATPDIERQGFGFKKGDKIFLHPVEAFYLQMNRKAFFADMEELKSWVEERVESFPEYYFVYEDLRRRGYRAKPQDDVIISKKVFYPISEKNVISLEGLLEKIRRSGEIVLAIVDEESEITYYLASKPELKGEQMETLPKIRGILLKDRVITENVEIFRRFFYGSEIGGIVVLSLLESFYLFENGLLELESPEKLFEAIKNSEGFEDRYRVYKDLKEKKFVVKTGFKFGSDFRVYKKVDSAEDLPHS
;
A
#
# COMPACT_ATOMS: atom_id res chain seq x y z
N MET A 1 17.61 32.51 -25.19
CA MET A 1 18.70 31.52 -25.27
C MET A 1 18.33 30.57 -26.39
N GLU A 2 19.15 30.50 -27.43
CA GLU A 2 18.99 29.51 -28.48
C GLU A 2 19.09 28.10 -27.87
N LEU A 3 18.20 27.21 -28.29
CA LEU A 3 18.28 25.79 -27.93
C LEU A 3 19.47 25.20 -28.68
N ASN A 4 20.57 24.94 -27.97
CA ASN A 4 21.82 24.48 -28.58
C ASN A 4 21.79 23.03 -29.08
N LEU A 5 20.78 22.25 -28.69
CA LEU A 5 20.64 20.84 -29.05
C LEU A 5 19.31 20.62 -29.76
N ARG A 6 19.39 20.07 -30.98
CA ARG A 6 18.22 19.61 -31.74
C ARG A 6 18.22 18.09 -31.82
N GLY A 7 17.07 17.51 -31.56
CA GLY A 7 16.81 16.08 -31.67
C GLY A 7 15.76 15.79 -32.73
N ARG A 8 15.43 14.51 -32.85
CA ARG A 8 14.41 14.02 -33.78
C ARG A 8 13.51 13.02 -33.06
N LEU A 9 12.21 13.11 -33.31
CA LEU A 9 11.25 12.10 -32.88
C LEU A 9 11.31 10.89 -33.83
N LEU A 10 11.41 9.69 -33.26
CA LEU A 10 11.32 8.41 -33.96
C LEU A 10 10.01 7.71 -33.55
N GLU A 11 9.84 6.45 -33.98
CA GLU A 11 8.65 5.67 -33.68
C GLU A 11 8.41 5.51 -32.18
N ASP A 12 9.39 5.02 -31.40
CA ASP A 12 9.22 4.78 -29.96
C ASP A 12 10.12 5.65 -29.06
N PHE A 13 11.11 6.32 -29.66
CA PHE A 13 12.15 7.07 -28.95
C PHE A 13 12.38 8.43 -29.60
N ALA A 14 12.97 9.36 -28.86
CA ALA A 14 13.59 10.53 -29.47
C ALA A 14 15.11 10.33 -29.52
N GLU A 15 15.78 10.87 -30.54
CA GLU A 15 17.24 10.82 -30.64
C GLU A 15 17.87 12.22 -30.48
N LEU A 16 19.04 12.27 -29.84
CA LEU A 16 19.92 13.43 -29.76
C LEU A 16 21.35 13.03 -30.10
N ASN A 17 22.14 13.99 -30.58
CA ASN A 17 23.59 13.84 -30.56
C ASN A 17 24.09 13.78 -29.11
N ALA A 18 24.98 12.84 -28.85
CA ALA A 18 25.55 12.65 -27.53
C ALA A 18 26.43 13.85 -27.14
N THR A 19 26.20 14.39 -25.95
CA THR A 19 27.03 15.45 -25.36
C THR A 19 27.47 15.06 -23.96
N PRO A 20 28.65 15.52 -23.49
CA PRO A 20 29.13 15.20 -22.14
C PRO A 20 28.14 15.56 -21.03
N ASP A 21 27.37 16.64 -21.20
CA ASP A 21 26.40 17.08 -20.20
C ASP A 21 25.18 16.15 -20.10
N ILE A 22 24.59 15.76 -21.23
CA ILE A 22 23.45 14.84 -21.28
C ILE A 22 23.85 13.44 -20.81
N GLU A 23 25.04 12.97 -21.19
CA GLU A 23 25.59 11.69 -20.72
C GLU A 23 25.79 11.66 -19.21
N ARG A 24 26.40 12.73 -18.66
CA ARG A 24 26.65 12.84 -17.22
C ARG A 24 25.36 12.87 -16.40
N GLN A 25 24.31 13.49 -16.93
CA GLN A 25 22.97 13.52 -16.31
C GLN A 25 22.23 12.19 -16.45
N GLY A 26 22.69 11.28 -17.32
CA GLY A 26 22.14 9.95 -17.48
C GLY A 26 20.73 9.99 -18.08
N PHE A 27 20.52 10.75 -19.16
CA PHE A 27 19.31 10.63 -19.97
C PHE A 27 19.47 9.51 -21.01
N GLY A 28 18.39 8.78 -21.27
CA GLY A 28 18.33 7.79 -22.35
C GLY A 28 19.36 6.67 -22.25
N PHE A 29 19.59 6.03 -23.39
CA PHE A 29 20.71 5.10 -23.60
C PHE A 29 21.54 5.53 -24.81
N LYS A 30 22.86 5.37 -24.72
CA LYS A 30 23.79 5.77 -25.78
C LYS A 30 24.02 4.62 -26.76
N LYS A 31 24.02 4.92 -28.06
CA LYS A 31 24.44 4.00 -29.12
C LYS A 31 25.19 4.80 -30.20
N GLY A 32 26.50 4.56 -30.29
CA GLY A 32 27.38 5.35 -31.16
C GLY A 32 27.52 6.79 -30.64
N ASP A 33 27.27 7.75 -31.52
CA ASP A 33 27.26 9.19 -31.26
C ASP A 33 25.86 9.72 -30.90
N LYS A 34 24.87 8.83 -30.72
CA LYS A 34 23.49 9.18 -30.41
C LYS A 34 23.06 8.74 -29.01
N ILE A 35 22.14 9.49 -28.43
CA ILE A 35 21.39 9.16 -27.23
C ILE A 35 19.92 8.98 -27.62
N PHE A 36 19.37 7.81 -27.29
CA PHE A 36 17.98 7.47 -27.48
C PHE A 36 17.23 7.67 -26.17
N LEU A 37 16.22 8.53 -26.20
CA LEU A 37 15.48 9.02 -25.06
C LEU A 37 14.10 8.38 -25.02
N HIS A 38 13.65 8.03 -23.82
CA HIS A 38 12.25 7.73 -23.59
C HIS A 38 11.38 8.98 -23.85
N PRO A 39 10.12 8.85 -24.29
CA PRO A 39 9.25 10.00 -24.58
C PRO A 39 9.19 11.06 -23.47
N VAL A 40 9.05 10.63 -22.22
CA VAL A 40 9.07 11.52 -21.04
C VAL A 40 10.40 12.27 -20.87
N GLU A 41 11.53 11.64 -21.20
CA GLU A 41 12.84 12.31 -21.12
C GLU A 41 12.97 13.40 -22.19
N ALA A 42 12.50 13.13 -23.41
CA ALA A 42 12.47 14.12 -24.49
C ALA A 42 11.58 15.32 -24.13
N PHE A 43 10.38 15.04 -23.62
CA PHE A 43 9.47 16.08 -23.12
C PHE A 43 10.13 16.92 -22.03
N TYR A 44 10.73 16.29 -21.04
CA TYR A 44 11.45 16.97 -19.96
C TYR A 44 12.59 17.86 -20.49
N LEU A 45 13.41 17.35 -21.41
CA LEU A 45 14.52 18.14 -21.98
C LEU A 45 14.01 19.35 -22.77
N GLN A 46 12.90 19.23 -23.49
CA GLN A 46 12.30 20.35 -24.21
C GLN A 46 11.67 21.38 -23.26
N MET A 47 10.89 20.94 -22.27
CA MET A 47 10.28 21.81 -21.27
C MET A 47 11.33 22.59 -20.47
N ASN A 48 12.48 21.97 -20.20
CA ASN A 48 13.61 22.59 -19.50
C ASN A 48 14.56 23.36 -20.43
N ARG A 49 14.19 23.56 -21.71
CA ARG A 49 14.98 24.28 -22.71
C ARG A 49 16.41 23.73 -22.88
N LYS A 50 16.59 22.41 -22.72
CA LYS A 50 17.86 21.71 -22.90
C LYS A 50 18.02 21.14 -24.30
N ALA A 51 16.92 20.80 -24.96
CA ALA A 51 16.89 20.33 -26.34
C ALA A 51 15.58 20.75 -27.03
N PHE A 52 15.55 20.73 -28.36
CA PHE A 52 14.36 20.94 -29.17
C PHE A 52 14.12 19.73 -30.07
N PHE A 53 12.91 19.18 -30.08
CA PHE A 53 12.53 18.04 -30.91
C PHE A 53 11.46 18.39 -31.93
N ALA A 54 10.42 19.11 -31.48
CA ALA A 54 9.25 19.47 -32.26
C ALA A 54 8.55 20.67 -31.62
N ASP A 55 7.52 21.22 -32.25
CA ASP A 55 6.64 22.15 -31.55
C ASP A 55 5.86 21.45 -30.41
N MET A 56 5.19 22.24 -29.57
CA MET A 56 4.54 21.71 -28.38
C MET A 56 3.35 20.81 -28.66
N GLU A 57 2.63 21.03 -29.76
CA GLU A 57 1.45 20.23 -30.10
C GLU A 57 1.88 18.86 -30.64
N GLU A 58 2.86 18.85 -31.55
CA GLU A 58 3.46 17.62 -32.08
C GLU A 58 4.13 16.79 -30.97
N LEU A 59 4.96 17.42 -30.12
CA LEU A 59 5.63 16.70 -29.04
C LEU A 59 4.63 16.15 -28.02
N LYS A 60 3.60 16.92 -27.66
CA LYS A 60 2.56 16.46 -26.73
C LYS A 60 1.84 15.23 -27.29
N SER A 61 1.34 15.31 -28.53
CA SER A 61 0.64 14.18 -29.19
C SER A 61 1.53 12.95 -29.25
N TRP A 62 2.80 13.14 -29.63
CA TRP A 62 3.76 12.03 -29.72
C TRP A 62 3.99 11.34 -28.37
N VAL A 63 4.08 12.08 -27.26
CA VAL A 63 4.27 11.47 -25.94
C VAL A 63 2.99 10.81 -25.42
N GLU A 64 1.83 11.45 -25.59
CA GLU A 64 0.53 10.93 -25.11
C GLU A 64 0.14 9.61 -25.81
N GLU A 65 0.52 9.42 -27.07
CA GLU A 65 0.35 8.15 -27.79
C GLU A 65 1.18 6.99 -27.24
N ARG A 66 2.27 7.28 -26.51
CA ARG A 66 3.28 6.30 -26.09
C ARG A 66 3.32 6.08 -24.58
N VAL A 67 2.70 6.96 -23.82
CA VAL A 67 2.73 6.95 -22.35
C VAL A 67 1.30 7.13 -21.84
N GLU A 68 0.68 6.03 -21.43
CA GLU A 68 -0.75 5.95 -21.07
C GLU A 68 -1.15 6.95 -19.97
N SER A 69 -0.35 7.07 -18.90
CA SER A 69 -0.58 8.04 -17.81
C SER A 69 0.45 9.17 -17.86
N PHE A 70 0.60 9.78 -19.03
CA PHE A 70 1.66 10.76 -19.29
C PHE A 70 1.73 11.90 -18.25
N PRO A 71 0.64 12.59 -17.87
CA PRO A 71 0.72 13.71 -16.94
C PRO A 71 1.34 13.31 -15.59
N GLU A 72 0.81 12.25 -14.96
CA GLU A 72 1.29 11.77 -13.66
C GLU A 72 2.73 11.29 -13.76
N TYR A 73 3.04 10.53 -14.82
CA TYR A 73 4.37 10.03 -15.08
C TYR A 73 5.38 11.17 -15.25
N TYR A 74 5.02 12.21 -16.00
CA TYR A 74 5.86 13.37 -16.22
C TYR A 74 6.08 14.18 -14.95
N PHE A 75 5.04 14.45 -14.16
CA PHE A 75 5.19 15.22 -12.92
C PHE A 75 6.08 14.51 -11.92
N VAL A 76 5.92 13.19 -11.74
CA VAL A 76 6.81 12.40 -10.89
C VAL A 76 8.23 12.39 -11.45
N TYR A 77 8.40 12.23 -12.76
CA TYR A 77 9.72 12.28 -13.39
C TYR A 77 10.41 13.64 -13.22
N GLU A 78 9.68 14.74 -13.41
CA GLU A 78 10.14 16.12 -13.23
C GLU A 78 10.58 16.35 -11.79
N ASP A 79 9.76 16.00 -10.79
CA ASP A 79 10.10 16.21 -9.38
C ASP A 79 11.36 15.42 -8.99
N LEU A 80 11.47 14.16 -9.43
CA LEU A 80 12.67 13.36 -9.20
C LEU A 80 13.91 14.02 -9.81
N ARG A 81 13.83 14.48 -11.07
CA ARG A 81 14.95 15.17 -11.74
C ARG A 81 15.29 16.50 -11.06
N ARG A 82 14.30 17.27 -10.65
CA ARG A 82 14.47 18.55 -9.92
C ARG A 82 15.15 18.36 -8.57
N ARG A 83 14.88 17.24 -7.90
CA ARG A 83 15.59 16.81 -6.67
C ARG A 83 16.99 16.24 -6.92
N GLY A 84 17.44 16.20 -8.17
CA GLY A 84 18.77 15.72 -8.56
C GLY A 84 18.90 14.20 -8.68
N TYR A 85 17.79 13.47 -8.65
CA TYR A 85 17.82 12.02 -8.87
C TYR A 85 18.03 11.70 -10.34
N ARG A 86 18.80 10.62 -10.60
CA ARG A 86 18.83 9.99 -11.91
C ARG A 86 17.60 9.12 -12.04
N ALA A 87 16.58 9.64 -12.72
CA ALA A 87 15.33 8.94 -12.98
C ALA A 87 15.38 8.28 -14.37
N LYS A 88 15.03 7.00 -14.43
CA LYS A 88 14.99 6.19 -15.66
C LYS A 88 13.57 5.67 -15.88
N PRO A 89 12.84 6.20 -16.87
CA PRO A 89 11.54 5.65 -17.24
C PRO A 89 11.70 4.20 -17.71
N GLN A 90 10.84 3.31 -17.22
CA GLN A 90 10.76 1.92 -17.66
C GLN A 90 9.32 1.43 -17.50
N ASP A 91 8.67 1.09 -18.61
CA ASP A 91 7.25 0.70 -18.62
C ASP A 91 6.42 1.75 -17.86
N ASP A 92 5.58 1.30 -16.92
CA ASP A 92 4.74 2.15 -16.07
C ASP A 92 5.42 2.61 -14.78
N VAL A 93 6.73 2.42 -14.62
CA VAL A 93 7.49 2.83 -13.43
C VAL A 93 8.72 3.68 -13.76
N ILE A 94 9.17 4.48 -12.79
CA ILE A 94 10.41 5.24 -12.88
C ILE A 94 11.42 4.64 -11.91
N ILE A 95 12.56 4.20 -12.44
CA ILE A 95 13.65 3.62 -11.67
C ILE A 95 14.63 4.72 -11.27
N SER A 96 14.92 4.80 -9.97
CA SER A 96 16.01 5.62 -9.43
C SER A 96 16.65 4.93 -8.22
N LYS A 97 16.80 5.61 -7.07
CA LYS A 97 17.18 4.95 -5.80
C LYS A 97 16.15 3.91 -5.34
N LYS A 98 14.89 4.09 -5.71
CA LYS A 98 13.76 3.18 -5.52
C LYS A 98 13.01 3.07 -6.85
N VAL A 99 12.05 2.15 -6.91
CA VAL A 99 11.09 2.07 -8.02
C VAL A 99 9.88 2.93 -7.66
N PHE A 100 9.53 3.88 -8.51
CA PHE A 100 8.39 4.78 -8.34
C PHE A 100 7.28 4.39 -9.31
N TYR A 101 6.04 4.29 -8.82
CA TYR A 101 4.84 4.06 -9.62
C TYR A 101 3.99 5.33 -9.62
N PRO A 102 4.08 6.16 -10.68
CA PRO A 102 3.22 7.33 -10.84
C PRO A 102 1.77 6.90 -11.02
N ILE A 103 0.86 7.54 -10.28
CA ILE A 103 -0.57 7.22 -10.35
C ILE A 103 -1.41 8.45 -9.98
N SER A 104 -2.55 8.61 -10.63
CA SER A 104 -3.50 9.67 -10.28
C SER A 104 -4.23 9.32 -8.99
N GLU A 105 -4.58 10.32 -8.19
CA GLU A 105 -5.46 10.15 -7.02
C GLU A 105 -6.83 9.55 -7.36
N LYS A 106 -7.26 9.66 -8.62
CA LYS A 106 -8.54 9.13 -9.12
C LYS A 106 -8.49 7.63 -9.40
N ASN A 107 -7.29 7.06 -9.52
CA ASN A 107 -7.14 5.66 -9.91
C ASN A 107 -7.36 4.74 -8.70
N VAL A 108 -8.18 3.72 -8.89
CA VAL A 108 -8.36 2.66 -7.91
C VAL A 108 -7.17 1.70 -7.99
N ILE A 109 -6.47 1.52 -6.87
CA ILE A 109 -5.34 0.59 -6.76
C ILE A 109 -5.87 -0.79 -6.35
N SER A 110 -5.60 -1.82 -7.15
CA SER A 110 -5.84 -3.20 -6.75
C SER A 110 -4.67 -3.73 -5.92
N LEU A 111 -4.98 -4.53 -4.90
CA LEU A 111 -3.96 -5.17 -4.08
C LEU A 111 -3.11 -6.14 -4.90
N GLU A 112 -3.73 -6.86 -5.84
CA GLU A 112 -3.07 -7.80 -6.74
C GLU A 112 -2.02 -7.10 -7.61
N GLY A 113 -2.39 -5.98 -8.26
CA GLY A 113 -1.49 -5.22 -9.10
C GLY A 113 -0.33 -4.61 -8.31
N LEU A 114 -0.61 -4.11 -7.10
CA LEU A 114 0.42 -3.62 -6.18
C LEU A 114 1.39 -4.74 -5.76
N LEU A 115 0.87 -5.93 -5.44
CA LEU A 115 1.68 -7.08 -5.05
C LEU A 115 2.54 -7.61 -6.20
N GLU A 116 2.06 -7.59 -7.44
CA GLU A 116 2.87 -7.95 -8.61
C GLU A 116 4.08 -7.05 -8.77
N LYS A 117 3.88 -5.73 -8.59
CA LYS A 117 4.96 -4.75 -8.62
C LYS A 117 5.95 -4.97 -7.48
N ILE A 118 5.46 -5.13 -6.25
CA ILE A 118 6.28 -5.40 -5.06
C ILE A 118 7.08 -6.70 -5.22
N ARG A 119 6.53 -7.76 -5.83
CA ARG A 119 7.26 -9.02 -6.06
C ARG A 119 8.48 -8.84 -6.98
N ARG A 120 8.41 -7.90 -7.93
CA ARG A 120 9.51 -7.62 -8.87
C ARG A 120 10.64 -6.80 -8.24
N SER A 121 10.31 -5.86 -7.35
CA SER A 121 11.27 -4.87 -6.81
C SER A 121 11.54 -4.98 -5.30
N GLY A 122 10.81 -5.81 -4.56
CA GLY A 122 10.85 -5.91 -3.09
C GLY A 122 10.03 -4.83 -2.38
N GLU A 123 10.16 -3.59 -2.83
CA GLU A 123 9.36 -2.43 -2.40
C GLU A 123 9.04 -1.53 -3.60
N ILE A 124 7.99 -0.72 -3.48
CA ILE A 124 7.65 0.29 -4.49
C ILE A 124 7.19 1.58 -3.82
N VAL A 125 7.52 2.72 -4.42
CA VAL A 125 7.02 4.02 -4.00
C VAL A 125 5.82 4.38 -4.88
N LEU A 126 4.62 4.38 -4.31
CA LEU A 126 3.44 4.96 -4.94
C LEU A 126 3.61 6.48 -4.95
N ALA A 127 3.66 7.08 -6.13
CA ALA A 127 3.74 8.52 -6.31
C ALA A 127 2.38 9.02 -6.78
N ILE A 128 1.53 9.37 -5.81
CA ILE A 128 0.16 9.79 -6.06
C ILE A 128 0.17 11.26 -6.45
N VAL A 129 -0.40 11.56 -7.61
CA VAL A 129 -0.50 12.91 -8.18
C VAL A 129 -1.96 13.35 -8.11
N ASP A 130 -2.20 14.52 -7.52
CA ASP A 130 -3.55 15.11 -7.41
C ASP A 130 -3.91 16.02 -8.59
N GLU A 131 -5.13 16.57 -8.59
CA GLU A 131 -5.60 17.53 -9.61
C GLU A 131 -4.77 18.83 -9.68
N GLU A 132 -4.08 19.21 -8.61
CA GLU A 132 -3.22 20.41 -8.54
C GLU A 132 -1.75 20.10 -8.87
N SER A 133 -1.45 18.86 -9.29
CA SER A 133 -0.10 18.35 -9.57
C SER A 133 0.81 18.28 -8.34
N GLU A 134 0.27 18.29 -7.13
CA GLU A 134 1.03 17.93 -5.93
C GLU A 134 1.26 16.42 -5.88
N ILE A 135 2.44 16.03 -5.38
CA ILE A 135 2.87 14.63 -5.37
C ILE A 135 3.04 14.17 -3.93
N THR A 136 2.31 13.11 -3.56
CA THR A 136 2.51 12.40 -2.29
C THR A 136 3.14 11.04 -2.52
N TYR A 137 4.25 10.77 -1.81
CA TYR A 137 5.00 9.53 -1.93
C TYR A 137 4.69 8.56 -0.77
N TYR A 138 4.17 7.37 -1.08
CA TYR A 138 3.94 6.29 -0.12
C TYR A 138 4.84 5.10 -0.42
N LEU A 139 5.58 4.62 0.57
CA LEU A 139 6.35 3.39 0.45
C LEU A 139 5.44 2.19 0.70
N ALA A 140 5.24 1.38 -0.33
CA ALA A 140 4.52 0.10 -0.26
C ALA A 140 5.51 -1.06 -0.27
N SER A 141 5.40 -1.92 0.74
CA SER A 141 6.23 -3.12 0.89
C SER A 141 5.44 -4.20 1.64
N LYS A 142 5.92 -5.44 1.58
CA LYS A 142 5.36 -6.52 2.41
C LYS A 142 5.95 -6.43 3.82
N PRO A 143 5.14 -6.18 4.87
CA PRO A 143 5.66 -6.11 6.22
C PRO A 143 6.05 -7.49 6.75
N GLU A 144 7.04 -7.52 7.63
CA GLU A 144 7.30 -8.69 8.47
C GLU A 144 6.35 -8.68 9.67
N LEU A 145 5.39 -9.61 9.66
CA LEU A 145 4.39 -9.73 10.72
C LEU A 145 4.86 -10.77 11.74
N LYS A 146 5.35 -10.29 12.88
CA LYS A 146 5.72 -11.12 14.03
C LYS A 146 5.26 -10.46 15.33
N GLY A 147 4.34 -11.14 16.01
CA GLY A 147 3.92 -10.80 17.37
C GLY A 147 4.73 -11.59 18.41
N GLU A 148 4.57 -11.18 19.66
CA GLU A 148 5.32 -11.66 20.82
C GLU A 148 4.39 -12.00 21.99
N GLN A 149 3.07 -11.91 21.81
CA GLN A 149 2.10 -12.23 22.83
C GLN A 149 2.04 -13.75 23.07
N MET A 150 2.36 -14.17 24.29
CA MET A 150 2.19 -15.54 24.73
C MET A 150 0.95 -15.62 25.60
N GLU A 151 0.01 -16.50 25.24
CA GLU A 151 -1.26 -16.64 25.93
C GLU A 151 -1.47 -18.11 26.33
N THR A 152 -1.96 -18.34 27.54
CA THR A 152 -2.50 -19.63 27.98
C THR A 152 -3.93 -19.38 28.42
N LEU A 153 -4.84 -19.46 27.45
CA LEU A 153 -6.23 -19.04 27.62
C LEU A 153 -7.01 -20.03 28.50
N PRO A 154 -7.84 -19.53 29.44
CA PRO A 154 -8.72 -20.39 30.21
C PRO A 154 -9.90 -20.90 29.37
N LYS A 155 -10.48 -22.03 29.75
CA LYS A 155 -11.81 -22.40 29.27
C LYS A 155 -12.85 -21.53 29.97
N ILE A 156 -13.76 -20.95 29.18
CA ILE A 156 -14.82 -20.06 29.66
C ILE A 156 -16.19 -20.51 29.14
N ARG A 157 -17.24 -20.08 29.83
CA ARG A 157 -18.63 -20.19 29.37
C ARG A 157 -19.13 -18.84 28.92
N GLY A 158 -19.96 -18.83 27.89
CA GLY A 158 -20.61 -17.61 27.43
C GLY A 158 -22.03 -17.82 26.93
N ILE A 159 -22.78 -16.73 26.89
CA ILE A 159 -24.15 -16.67 26.39
C ILE A 159 -24.17 -15.78 25.17
N LEU A 160 -24.70 -16.29 24.05
CA LEU A 160 -24.86 -15.50 22.84
C LEU A 160 -26.10 -14.59 22.95
N LEU A 161 -25.88 -13.29 22.79
CA LEU A 161 -26.89 -12.25 22.68
C LEU A 161 -26.79 -11.62 21.29
N LYS A 162 -27.63 -12.07 20.36
CA LYS A 162 -27.66 -11.65 18.95
C LYS A 162 -26.30 -11.85 18.27
N ASP A 163 -25.46 -10.83 18.26
CA ASP A 163 -24.15 -10.75 17.60
C ASP A 163 -22.98 -10.64 18.59
N ARG A 164 -23.20 -10.91 19.88
CA ARG A 164 -22.17 -10.80 20.91
C ARG A 164 -22.26 -11.96 21.88
N VAL A 165 -21.12 -12.40 22.41
CA VAL A 165 -21.10 -13.36 23.51
C VAL A 165 -20.75 -12.64 24.80
N ILE A 166 -21.54 -12.83 25.83
CA ILE A 166 -21.26 -12.32 27.18
C ILE A 166 -20.69 -13.44 28.04
N THR A 167 -19.73 -13.11 28.91
CA THR A 167 -19.17 -14.03 29.90
C THR A 167 -18.90 -13.28 31.20
N GLU A 168 -19.08 -13.96 32.33
CA GLU A 168 -18.70 -13.45 33.66
C GLU A 168 -17.20 -13.61 33.93
N ASN A 169 -16.46 -14.32 33.07
CA ASN A 169 -15.02 -14.50 33.24
C ASN A 169 -14.26 -13.25 32.79
N VAL A 170 -14.14 -12.27 33.69
CA VAL A 170 -13.45 -10.99 33.42
C VAL A 170 -11.96 -11.13 33.10
N GLU A 171 -11.33 -12.22 33.51
CA GLU A 171 -9.90 -12.45 33.24
C GLU A 171 -9.60 -12.61 31.75
N ILE A 172 -10.57 -13.04 30.94
CA ILE A 172 -10.42 -13.12 29.48
C ILE A 172 -10.11 -11.75 28.87
N PHE A 173 -10.61 -10.68 29.47
CA PHE A 173 -10.27 -9.31 29.09
C PHE A 173 -9.03 -8.81 29.84
N ARG A 174 -9.02 -8.91 31.18
CA ARG A 174 -7.98 -8.26 32.00
C ARG A 174 -6.56 -8.80 31.76
N ARG A 175 -6.42 -10.10 31.43
CA ARG A 175 -5.12 -10.74 31.18
C ARG A 175 -4.84 -11.04 29.72
N PHE A 176 -5.89 -11.32 28.94
CA PHE A 176 -5.75 -11.81 27.58
C PHE A 176 -6.36 -10.86 26.54
N PHE A 177 -6.95 -9.75 27.00
CA PHE A 177 -7.38 -8.62 26.19
C PHE A 177 -8.50 -8.93 25.19
N TYR A 178 -9.23 -10.04 25.37
CA TYR A 178 -10.40 -10.37 24.57
C TYR A 178 -11.64 -9.59 25.03
N GLY A 179 -12.42 -9.09 24.08
CA GLY A 179 -13.68 -8.41 24.34
C GLY A 179 -13.52 -7.04 24.98
N SER A 180 -14.54 -6.61 25.70
CA SER A 180 -14.53 -5.39 26.51
C SER A 180 -15.28 -5.65 27.81
N GLU A 181 -14.71 -5.20 28.93
CA GLU A 181 -15.36 -5.31 30.23
C GLU A 181 -16.38 -4.19 30.44
N ILE A 182 -17.60 -4.54 30.82
CA ILE A 182 -18.71 -3.62 31.13
C ILE A 182 -19.41 -4.15 32.37
N GLY A 183 -19.39 -3.40 33.48
CA GLY A 183 -20.19 -3.75 34.67
C GLY A 183 -19.89 -5.15 35.25
N GLY A 184 -18.63 -5.60 35.20
CA GLY A 184 -18.21 -6.91 35.73
C GLY A 184 -18.50 -8.10 34.82
N ILE A 185 -18.96 -7.88 33.57
CA ILE A 185 -19.04 -8.90 32.53
C ILE A 185 -18.13 -8.51 31.35
N VAL A 186 -17.70 -9.49 30.57
CA VAL A 186 -16.96 -9.27 29.32
C VAL A 186 -17.86 -9.56 28.14
N VAL A 187 -17.85 -8.63 27.20
CA VAL A 187 -18.56 -8.72 25.92
C VAL A 187 -17.54 -9.02 24.82
N LEU A 188 -17.62 -10.21 24.25
CA LEU A 188 -16.80 -10.67 23.12
C LEU A 188 -17.50 -10.35 21.80
N SER A 189 -16.72 -9.94 20.80
CA SER A 189 -17.18 -9.84 19.41
C SER A 189 -17.41 -11.23 18.79
N LEU A 190 -18.14 -11.32 17.66
CA LEU A 190 -18.30 -12.59 16.94
C LEU A 190 -16.96 -13.24 16.54
N LEU A 191 -15.98 -12.44 16.11
CA LEU A 191 -14.66 -12.94 15.71
C LEU A 191 -13.90 -13.55 16.90
N GLU A 192 -13.85 -12.82 18.02
CA GLU A 192 -13.24 -13.28 19.26
C GLU A 192 -13.95 -14.54 19.79
N SER A 193 -15.28 -14.55 19.74
CA SER A 193 -16.11 -15.67 20.19
C SER A 193 -15.87 -16.92 19.35
N PHE A 194 -15.90 -16.79 18.02
CA PHE A 194 -15.65 -17.90 17.12
C PHE A 194 -14.24 -18.44 17.24
N TYR A 195 -13.24 -17.56 17.42
CA TYR A 195 -11.87 -18.00 17.70
C TYR A 195 -11.76 -18.84 18.97
N LEU A 196 -12.33 -18.38 20.08
CA LEU A 196 -12.31 -19.14 21.34
C LEU A 196 -13.12 -20.44 21.22
N PHE A 197 -14.25 -20.42 20.49
CA PHE A 197 -15.09 -21.59 20.26
C PHE A 197 -14.39 -22.65 19.41
N GLU A 198 -13.81 -22.27 18.27
CA GLU A 198 -13.06 -23.16 17.35
C GLU A 198 -11.88 -23.85 18.06
N ASN A 199 -11.24 -23.14 19.00
CA ASN A 199 -10.13 -23.66 19.80
C ASN A 199 -10.58 -24.45 21.06
N GLY A 200 -11.88 -24.67 21.26
CA GLY A 200 -12.42 -25.41 22.40
C GLY A 200 -12.26 -24.70 23.76
N LEU A 201 -12.12 -23.37 23.73
CA LEU A 201 -11.93 -22.50 24.88
C LEU A 201 -13.22 -21.78 25.30
N LEU A 202 -14.22 -21.69 24.42
CA LEU A 202 -15.53 -21.13 24.72
C LEU A 202 -16.62 -22.20 24.62
N GLU A 203 -17.31 -22.43 25.73
CA GLU A 203 -18.51 -23.27 25.80
C GLU A 203 -19.76 -22.37 25.67
N LEU A 204 -20.65 -22.71 24.74
CA LEU A 204 -21.92 -22.02 24.49
C LEU A 204 -23.09 -22.98 24.68
N GLU A 205 -24.19 -22.50 25.26
CA GLU A 205 -25.42 -23.30 25.42
C GLU A 205 -26.11 -23.59 24.08
N SER A 206 -26.03 -22.65 23.13
CA SER A 206 -26.63 -22.76 21.79
C SER A 206 -25.60 -22.43 20.70
N PRO A 207 -24.62 -23.31 20.42
CA PRO A 207 -23.60 -23.07 19.40
C PRO A 207 -24.18 -22.80 18.01
N GLU A 208 -25.31 -23.41 17.66
CA GLU A 208 -26.03 -23.20 16.40
C GLU A 208 -26.34 -21.72 16.12
N LYS A 209 -26.67 -20.95 17.16
CA LYS A 209 -26.95 -19.52 17.01
C LYS A 209 -25.70 -18.70 16.70
N LEU A 210 -24.52 -19.15 17.13
CA LEU A 210 -23.26 -18.50 16.76
C LEU A 210 -23.03 -18.64 15.25
N PHE A 211 -23.27 -19.83 14.69
CA PHE A 211 -23.17 -20.07 13.25
C PHE A 211 -24.20 -19.27 12.45
N GLU A 212 -25.42 -19.10 12.96
CA GLU A 212 -26.42 -18.22 12.35
C GLU A 212 -25.96 -16.75 12.35
N ALA A 213 -25.41 -16.27 13.47
CA ALA A 213 -24.88 -14.91 13.57
C ALA A 213 -23.70 -14.68 12.61
N ILE A 214 -22.82 -15.68 12.46
CA ILE A 214 -21.72 -15.66 11.49
C ILE A 214 -22.25 -15.57 10.06
N LYS A 215 -23.21 -16.42 9.69
CA LYS A 215 -23.80 -16.43 8.35
C LYS A 215 -24.46 -15.10 7.98
N ASN A 216 -25.00 -14.40 8.97
CA ASN A 216 -25.62 -13.08 8.80
C ASN A 216 -24.62 -11.91 8.89
N SER A 217 -23.34 -12.18 9.16
CA SER A 217 -22.29 -11.18 9.26
C SER A 217 -21.54 -11.05 7.93
N GLU A 218 -21.73 -9.93 7.25
CA GLU A 218 -21.06 -9.63 5.98
C GLU A 218 -19.54 -9.72 6.09
N GLY A 219 -18.89 -10.41 5.14
CA GLY A 219 -17.43 -10.56 5.09
C GLY A 219 -16.82 -11.18 6.35
N PHE A 220 -17.56 -12.00 7.10
CA PHE A 220 -17.05 -12.62 8.31
C PHE A 220 -15.87 -13.55 8.00
N GLU A 221 -15.98 -14.38 6.97
CA GLU A 221 -14.98 -15.41 6.64
C GLU A 221 -13.61 -14.79 6.35
N ASP A 222 -13.55 -13.75 5.52
CA ASP A 222 -12.28 -13.08 5.18
C ASP A 222 -11.69 -12.35 6.38
N ARG A 223 -12.52 -11.63 7.16
CA ARG A 223 -12.07 -10.99 8.41
C ARG A 223 -11.59 -12.02 9.43
N TYR A 224 -12.25 -13.16 9.54
CA TYR A 224 -11.85 -14.23 10.45
C TYR A 224 -10.54 -14.88 10.03
N ARG A 225 -10.32 -15.11 8.74
CA ARG A 225 -9.03 -15.60 8.21
C ARG A 225 -7.87 -14.68 8.62
N VAL A 226 -8.05 -13.37 8.48
CA VAL A 226 -7.04 -12.38 8.89
C VAL A 226 -6.88 -12.35 10.41
N TYR A 227 -7.98 -12.33 11.17
CA TYR A 227 -7.96 -12.35 12.63
C TYR A 227 -7.20 -13.57 13.17
N LYS A 228 -7.49 -14.77 12.63
CA LYS A 228 -6.85 -16.03 13.02
C LYS A 228 -5.36 -16.03 12.69
N ASP A 229 -4.98 -15.62 11.47
CA ASP A 229 -3.57 -15.51 11.06
C ASP A 229 -2.79 -14.55 11.97
N LEU A 230 -3.38 -13.41 12.36
CA LEU A 230 -2.76 -12.48 13.31
C LEU A 230 -2.62 -13.09 14.72
N LYS A 231 -3.63 -13.81 15.21
CA LYS A 231 -3.56 -14.51 16.50
C LYS A 231 -2.51 -15.62 16.50
N GLU A 232 -2.42 -16.41 15.43
CA GLU A 232 -1.40 -17.45 15.25
C GLU A 232 0.01 -16.87 15.17
N LYS A 233 0.15 -15.66 14.62
CA LYS A 233 1.38 -14.85 14.65
C LYS A 233 1.64 -14.15 15.98
N LYS A 234 0.88 -14.46 17.03
CA LYS A 234 1.07 -13.97 18.41
C LYS A 234 0.84 -12.47 18.56
N PHE A 235 -0.08 -11.90 17.79
CA PHE A 235 -0.56 -10.54 18.03
C PHE A 235 -1.74 -10.53 19.00
N VAL A 236 -1.87 -9.44 19.76
CA VAL A 236 -3.17 -9.06 20.34
C VAL A 236 -3.95 -8.33 19.27
N VAL A 237 -5.18 -8.77 19.00
CA VAL A 237 -6.02 -8.24 17.92
C VAL A 237 -7.28 -7.67 18.54
N LYS A 238 -7.54 -6.38 18.33
CA LYS A 238 -8.74 -5.68 18.78
C LYS A 238 -9.44 -5.05 17.58
N THR A 239 -10.69 -4.62 17.76
CA THR A 239 -11.40 -3.83 16.73
C THR A 239 -10.66 -2.52 16.41
N GLY A 240 -10.50 -2.24 15.12
CA GLY A 240 -9.94 -1.00 14.58
C GLY A 240 -10.98 0.07 14.25
N PHE A 241 -12.25 -0.15 14.58
CA PHE A 241 -13.38 0.68 14.12
C PHE A 241 -13.18 2.19 14.37
N LYS A 242 -12.58 2.58 15.50
CA LYS A 242 -12.29 3.98 15.84
C LYS A 242 -11.27 4.67 14.91
N PHE A 243 -10.57 3.89 14.09
CA PHE A 243 -9.51 4.34 13.19
C PHE A 243 -9.83 4.06 11.70
N GLY A 244 -11.06 3.66 11.38
CA GLY A 244 -11.44 3.33 10.00
C GLY A 244 -10.80 2.06 9.46
N SER A 245 -10.39 1.13 10.33
CA SER A 245 -9.81 -0.17 9.95
C SER A 245 -10.57 -1.32 10.63
N ASP A 246 -10.44 -2.55 10.09
CA ASP A 246 -11.02 -3.74 10.73
C ASP A 246 -10.39 -4.02 12.09
N PHE A 247 -9.06 -3.94 12.15
CA PHE A 247 -8.27 -4.37 13.29
C PHE A 247 -7.23 -3.33 13.70
N ARG A 248 -7.02 -3.23 15.01
CA ARG A 248 -5.80 -2.70 15.61
C ARG A 248 -5.02 -3.85 16.23
N VAL A 249 -3.72 -3.90 15.96
CA VAL A 249 -2.87 -5.05 16.31
C VAL A 249 -1.71 -4.59 17.19
N TYR A 250 -1.40 -5.37 18.22
CA TYR A 250 -0.30 -5.09 19.14
C TYR A 250 0.65 -6.27 19.13
N LYS A 251 1.96 -6.00 19.01
CA LYS A 251 2.98 -7.05 19.10
C LYS A 251 2.95 -7.73 20.46
N LYS A 252 2.76 -6.96 21.52
CA LYS A 252 2.65 -7.41 22.91
C LYS A 252 1.85 -6.39 23.72
N VAL A 253 1.08 -6.87 24.68
CA VAL A 253 0.35 -6.05 25.65
C VAL A 253 0.65 -6.63 27.04
N ASP A 254 1.15 -5.79 27.94
CA ASP A 254 1.45 -6.18 29.31
C ASP A 254 0.27 -5.87 30.26
N SER A 255 -0.49 -4.81 29.98
CA SER A 255 -1.65 -4.41 30.77
C SER A 255 -2.81 -3.89 29.90
N ALA A 256 -4.03 -3.92 30.46
CA ALA A 256 -5.20 -3.39 29.77
C ALA A 256 -5.11 -1.85 29.53
N GLU A 257 -4.25 -1.16 30.28
CA GLU A 257 -3.97 0.27 30.12
C GLU A 257 -3.15 0.57 28.87
N ASP A 258 -2.46 -0.41 28.28
CA ASP A 258 -1.68 -0.26 27.05
C ASP A 258 -2.57 -0.32 25.78
N LEU A 259 -3.82 -0.75 25.91
CA LEU A 259 -4.77 -0.86 24.81
C LEU A 259 -5.13 0.46 24.08
N PRO A 260 -4.92 1.68 24.58
CA PRO A 260 -5.08 2.90 23.79
C PRO A 260 -3.96 3.10 22.74
N HIS A 261 -2.82 2.42 22.85
CA HIS A 261 -1.61 2.65 22.04
C HIS A 261 -1.32 1.46 21.11
N SER A 262 -2.00 1.38 19.97
CA SER A 262 -1.75 0.35 18.93
C SER A 262 -0.71 0.79 17.92
#